data_AF-A0A453KJW0-F1
#
_entry.id   AF-A0A453KJW0-F1
#
_cell.length_a   1.000
_cell.length_b   1.000
_cell.length_c   1.000
_cell.angle_alpha   90.00
_cell.angle_beta   90.00
_cell.angle_gamma   90.00
#
_symmetry.space_group_name_H-M   'P 1'
#
loop_
_entity.id
_entity.type
_entity.pdbx_description
1 polymer ?
#
loop_
_entity_poly.entity_id
_entity_poly.type
_entity_poly.pdbx_seq_one_letter_code
_entity_poly.pdbx_strand_id
1 'polypeptide(L)'
;QGLNIFRFANRIPLLFEQGADVITRTALKRINWSIYKINQQQDKIGVFVSIVSTKIPFKGTGKEYIGDDITEIADAVKSALKQCCIQLKSKIVKKLQAREQQDRKRNLNKYIPDVARTIMETLGELADESPPKRPRFDKEDEELLEKINSEEVTEMTFRDCLTQHVEQVDYEMALEYAMQSGVSEEPREAIYLNSLEGSYKFVDFQSPAFVFRFIP
;
A
#
# COMPACT_ATOMS: atom_id res chain seq x y z
N GLN A 1 5.89 -7.25 20.60
CA GLN A 1 6.96 -6.55 19.87
C GLN A 1 6.69 -6.76 18.38
N GLY A 2 6.48 -5.69 17.60
CA GLY A 2 6.14 -5.81 16.18
C GLY A 2 7.36 -5.81 15.24
N LEU A 3 8.44 -5.13 15.62
CA LEU A 3 9.67 -5.05 14.82
C LEU A 3 10.73 -6.06 15.29
N ASN A 4 11.08 -7.01 14.42
CA ASN A 4 12.15 -7.97 14.61
C ASN A 4 13.36 -7.60 13.75
N ILE A 5 14.55 -7.55 14.33
CA ILE A 5 15.77 -7.09 13.64
C ILE A 5 16.78 -8.24 13.62
N PHE A 6 17.18 -8.63 12.41
CA PHE A 6 18.15 -9.68 12.13
C PHE A 6 19.40 -9.04 11.55
N ARG A 7 20.52 -9.23 12.26
CA ARG A 7 21.79 -8.58 11.97
C ARG A 7 22.81 -9.61 11.49
N PHE A 8 23.54 -9.27 10.44
CA PHE A 8 24.59 -10.10 9.89
C PHE A 8 25.85 -9.27 9.64
N ALA A 9 27.00 -9.88 9.86
CA ALA A 9 28.31 -9.32 9.55
C ALA A 9 29.14 -10.38 8.83
N ASN A 10 29.59 -10.11 7.60
CA ASN A 10 30.31 -11.08 6.76
C ASN A 10 29.62 -12.47 6.72
N ARG A 11 28.30 -12.50 6.51
CA ARG A 11 27.44 -13.70 6.47
C ARG A 11 27.29 -14.46 7.82
N ILE A 12 27.80 -13.92 8.92
CA ILE A 12 27.66 -14.49 10.26
C ILE A 12 26.53 -13.76 11.00
N PRO A 13 25.54 -14.46 11.58
CA PRO A 13 24.47 -13.82 12.36
C PRO A 13 25.01 -13.29 13.70
N LEU A 14 24.60 -12.09 14.07
CA LEU A 14 24.95 -11.45 15.35
C LEU A 14 23.81 -11.60 16.35
N LEU A 15 23.97 -12.45 17.36
CA LEU A 15 22.89 -12.82 18.29
C LEU A 15 22.84 -11.93 19.54
N PHE A 16 23.99 -11.53 20.06
CA PHE A 16 24.12 -10.83 21.34
C PHE A 16 24.22 -9.30 21.19
N GLU A 17 23.99 -8.59 22.29
CA GLU A 17 24.15 -7.13 22.40
C GLU A 17 23.38 -6.29 21.35
N GLN A 18 22.17 -6.72 21.00
CA GLN A 18 21.34 -6.03 19.98
C GLN A 18 21.10 -4.55 20.28
N GLY A 19 21.00 -4.13 21.55
CA GLY A 19 20.71 -2.74 21.94
C GLY A 19 21.85 -1.75 21.66
N ALA A 20 23.09 -2.25 21.56
CA ALA A 20 24.27 -1.44 21.30
C ALA A 20 24.61 -1.34 19.79
N ASP A 21 24.00 -2.19 18.97
CA ASP A 21 24.32 -2.31 17.56
C ASP A 21 23.80 -1.16 16.69
N VAL A 22 24.62 -0.73 15.74
CA VAL A 22 24.32 0.33 14.78
C VAL A 22 23.05 0.05 13.97
N ILE A 23 22.81 -1.21 13.57
CA ILE A 23 21.64 -1.61 12.78
C ILE A 23 20.38 -1.41 13.62
N THR A 24 20.38 -1.94 14.84
CA THR A 24 19.24 -1.86 15.76
C THR A 24 18.93 -0.42 16.13
N ARG A 25 19.98 0.36 16.48
CA ARG A 25 19.84 1.78 16.82
C ARG A 25 19.31 2.58 15.65
N THR A 26 19.79 2.32 14.44
CA THR A 26 19.32 3.00 13.23
C THR A 26 17.87 2.67 12.95
N ALA A 27 17.49 1.39 13.00
CA ALA A 27 16.12 0.95 12.76
C ALA A 27 15.12 1.52 13.79
N LEU A 28 15.49 1.57 15.07
CA LEU A 28 14.58 2.02 16.13
C LEU A 28 14.54 3.55 16.30
N LYS A 29 15.68 4.23 16.23
CA LYS A 29 15.78 5.67 16.58
C LYS A 29 15.85 6.60 15.38
N ARG A 30 16.43 6.16 14.25
CA ARG A 30 16.75 7.05 13.12
C ARG A 30 15.76 6.95 11.96
N ILE A 31 14.87 5.96 11.97
CA ILE A 31 13.86 5.73 10.94
C ILE A 31 12.47 6.00 11.52
N ASN A 32 11.73 6.89 10.84
CA ASN A 32 10.33 7.12 11.17
C ASN A 32 9.44 6.20 10.30
N TRP A 33 9.02 5.08 10.88
CA TRP A 33 8.24 4.04 10.21
C TRP A 33 6.83 4.47 9.80
N SER A 34 6.23 5.45 10.49
CA SER A 34 4.86 5.90 10.20
C SER A 34 4.74 6.55 8.81
N ILE A 35 5.81 7.20 8.33
CA ILE A 35 5.90 7.80 6.98
C ILE A 35 5.72 6.73 5.88
N TYR A 36 6.10 5.50 6.19
CA TYR A 36 6.00 4.34 5.30
C TYR A 36 4.70 3.54 5.50
N LYS A 37 3.72 4.09 6.23
CA LYS A 37 2.45 3.42 6.57
C LYS A 37 2.66 2.12 7.37
N ILE A 38 3.70 2.10 8.20
CA ILE A 38 4.07 0.98 9.04
C ILE A 38 3.92 1.36 10.52
N ASN A 39 3.17 0.56 11.27
CA ASN A 39 2.96 0.69 12.70
C ASN A 39 3.83 -0.31 13.46
N GLN A 40 4.94 0.16 14.06
CA GLN A 40 5.92 -0.70 14.77
C GLN A 40 5.33 -1.57 15.89
N GLN A 41 4.20 -1.18 16.46
CA GLN A 41 3.56 -1.90 17.57
C GLN A 41 2.59 -2.98 17.10
N GLN A 42 1.90 -2.74 15.97
CA GLN A 42 0.83 -3.60 15.46
C GLN A 42 1.33 -4.53 14.35
N ASP A 43 2.18 -4.01 13.47
CA ASP A 43 2.65 -4.76 12.30
C ASP A 43 3.83 -5.65 12.68
N LYS A 44 3.79 -6.90 12.22
CA LYS A 44 4.87 -7.88 12.39
C LYS A 44 5.84 -7.75 11.22
N ILE A 45 6.99 -7.10 11.45
CA ILE A 45 7.97 -6.81 10.40
C ILE A 45 9.33 -7.37 10.79
N GLY A 46 9.96 -8.08 9.85
CA GLY A 46 11.34 -8.54 9.95
C GLY A 46 12.26 -7.63 9.13
N VAL A 47 13.27 -7.05 9.77
CA VAL A 47 14.31 -6.25 9.13
C VAL A 47 15.59 -7.06 9.10
N PHE A 48 16.14 -7.30 7.91
CA PHE A 48 17.37 -8.05 7.72
C PHE A 48 18.43 -7.11 7.17
N VAL A 49 19.56 -6.98 7.86
CA VAL A 49 20.68 -6.15 7.41
C VAL A 49 21.98 -6.92 7.53
N SER A 50 22.74 -6.93 6.45
CA SER A 50 24.06 -7.56 6.37
C SER A 50 25.12 -6.52 6.03
N ILE A 51 26.14 -6.41 6.88
CA ILE A 51 27.32 -5.56 6.64
C ILE A 51 28.47 -6.46 6.20
N VAL A 52 29.04 -6.19 5.03
CA VAL A 52 30.14 -6.98 4.46
C VAL A 52 31.32 -6.05 4.16
N SER A 53 32.50 -6.38 4.71
CA SER A 53 33.73 -5.62 4.51
C SER A 53 34.95 -6.49 4.79
N THR A 54 36.11 -6.12 4.22
CA THR A 54 37.40 -6.75 4.53
C THR A 54 37.77 -6.60 6.01
N LYS A 55 37.39 -5.47 6.61
CA LYS A 55 37.58 -5.18 8.04
C LYS A 55 36.30 -4.59 8.61
N ILE A 56 35.62 -5.37 9.46
CA ILE A 56 34.43 -4.91 10.18
C ILE A 56 34.86 -4.36 11.55
N PRO A 57 34.43 -3.14 11.91
CA PRO A 57 34.73 -2.51 13.19
C PRO A 57 33.82 -3.08 14.29
N PHE A 58 34.07 -4.32 14.69
CA PHE A 58 33.37 -4.92 15.81
C PHE A 58 33.71 -4.23 17.13
N LYS A 59 32.70 -4.10 17.98
CA LYS A 59 32.88 -3.77 19.40
C LYS A 59 32.72 -5.03 20.24
N GLY A 60 33.39 -5.05 21.39
CA GLY A 60 33.50 -6.22 22.25
C GLY A 60 34.56 -7.23 21.76
N THR A 61 35.15 -7.97 22.70
CA THR A 61 36.16 -8.99 22.42
C THR A 61 35.59 -10.18 21.63
N GLY A 62 34.29 -10.45 21.76
CA GLY A 62 33.59 -11.55 21.08
C GLY A 62 33.07 -11.25 19.66
N LYS A 63 33.25 -10.04 19.13
CA LYS A 63 32.70 -9.60 17.83
C LYS A 63 31.18 -9.71 17.74
N GLU A 64 30.49 -9.28 18.78
CA GLU A 64 29.05 -9.52 18.96
C GLU A 64 28.16 -8.45 18.31
N TYR A 65 28.69 -7.24 18.14
CA TYR A 65 27.95 -6.12 17.55
C TYR A 65 28.88 -5.12 16.86
N ILE A 66 28.29 -4.27 16.02
CA ILE A 66 28.97 -3.15 15.37
C ILE A 66 28.52 -1.86 16.07
N GLY A 67 29.49 -1.08 16.56
CA GLY A 67 29.24 0.15 17.30
C GLY A 67 28.63 1.25 16.43
N ASP A 68 27.89 2.15 17.08
CA ASP A 68 27.31 3.35 16.48
C ASP A 68 28.30 4.55 16.44
N ASP A 69 29.58 4.29 16.71
CA ASP A 69 30.64 5.30 16.71
C ASP A 69 31.09 5.71 15.31
N ILE A 70 30.81 4.88 14.30
CA ILE A 70 31.15 5.14 12.91
C ILE A 70 29.90 5.62 12.18
N THR A 71 29.81 6.94 11.99
CA THR A 71 28.65 7.61 11.41
C THR A 71 28.39 7.20 9.96
N GLU A 72 29.44 6.91 9.19
CA GLU A 72 29.36 6.53 7.79
C GLU A 72 28.61 5.20 7.62
N ILE A 73 28.88 4.22 8.50
CA ILE A 73 28.17 2.93 8.49
C ILE A 73 26.70 3.14 8.84
N ALA A 74 26.43 3.96 9.85
CA ALA A 74 25.08 4.22 10.31
C ALA A 74 24.24 4.96 9.25
N ASP A 75 24.83 5.92 8.53
CA ASP A 75 24.18 6.64 7.44
C ASP A 75 23.97 5.76 6.20
N ALA A 76 24.93 4.87 5.88
CA ALA A 76 24.76 3.87 4.84
C ALA A 76 23.61 2.90 5.15
N VAL A 77 23.57 2.35 6.37
CA VAL A 77 22.48 1.48 6.84
C VAL A 77 21.14 2.20 6.80
N LYS A 78 21.09 3.46 7.27
CA LYS A 78 19.87 4.29 7.22
C LYS A 78 19.39 4.47 5.79
N SER A 79 20.29 4.76 4.86
CA SER A 79 19.96 4.98 3.45
C SER A 79 19.45 3.71 2.78
N ALA A 80 20.10 2.56 3.04
CA ALA A 80 19.66 1.26 2.55
C ALA A 80 18.27 0.90 3.08
N LEU A 81 18.03 1.06 4.38
CA LEU A 81 16.73 0.78 4.99
C LEU A 81 15.63 1.70 4.43
N LYS A 82 15.92 2.99 4.20
CA LYS A 82 14.97 3.93 3.58
C LYS A 82 14.57 3.47 2.18
N GLN A 83 15.51 3.01 1.36
CA GLN A 83 15.22 2.50 0.01
C GLN A 83 14.27 1.30 0.07
N CYS A 84 14.55 0.33 0.94
CA CYS A 84 13.66 -0.81 1.15
C CYS A 84 12.26 -0.38 1.62
N CYS A 85 12.19 0.61 2.53
CA CYS A 85 10.92 1.12 3.04
C CYS A 85 10.10 1.84 1.95
N ILE A 86 10.73 2.57 1.03
CA ILE A 86 10.05 3.22 -0.10
C ILE A 86 9.39 2.17 -1.00
N GLN A 87 10.11 1.10 -1.33
CA GLN A 87 9.56 0.00 -2.14
C GLN A 87 8.39 -0.70 -1.43
N LEU A 88 8.56 -0.98 -0.13
CA LEU A 88 7.52 -1.62 0.67
C LEU A 88 6.27 -0.74 0.80
N LYS A 89 6.44 0.58 0.98
CA LYS A 89 5.33 1.54 1.06
C LYS A 89 4.42 1.46 -0.17
N SER A 90 5.00 1.39 -1.38
CA SER A 90 4.21 1.24 -2.61
C SER A 90 3.30 0.01 -2.56
N LYS A 91 3.84 -1.13 -2.15
CA LYS A 91 3.08 -2.39 -2.03
C LYS A 91 2.00 -2.32 -0.93
N ILE A 92 2.31 -1.72 0.22
CA ILE A 92 1.35 -1.52 1.31
C ILE A 92 0.18 -0.65 0.85
N VAL A 93 0.45 0.48 0.20
CA VAL A 93 -0.59 1.40 -0.29
C VAL A 93 -1.47 0.72 -1.32
N LYS A 94 -0.90 0.00 -2.30
CA LYS A 94 -1.68 -0.76 -3.30
C LYS A 94 -2.61 -1.77 -2.62
N LYS A 95 -2.11 -2.51 -1.61
CA LYS A 95 -2.93 -3.49 -0.87
C LYS A 95 -4.01 -2.82 -0.03
N LEU A 96 -3.73 -1.67 0.56
CA LEU A 96 -4.71 -0.91 1.34
C LEU A 96 -5.84 -0.40 0.46
N GLN A 97 -5.51 0.18 -0.71
CA GLN A 97 -6.50 0.66 -1.69
C GLN A 97 -7.40 -0.47 -2.18
N ALA A 98 -6.82 -1.62 -2.55
CA ALA A 98 -7.61 -2.79 -2.98
C ALA A 98 -8.58 -3.26 -1.88
N ARG A 99 -8.13 -3.22 -0.61
CA ARG A 99 -8.99 -3.55 0.53
C ARG A 99 -10.11 -2.52 0.71
N GLU A 100 -9.80 -1.23 0.62
CA GLU A 100 -10.79 -0.15 0.74
C GLU A 100 -11.86 -0.23 -0.36
N GLN A 101 -11.47 -0.54 -1.60
CA GLN A 101 -12.40 -0.77 -2.71
C GLN A 101 -13.32 -1.96 -2.43
N GLN A 102 -12.77 -3.08 -1.99
CA GLN A 102 -13.55 -4.27 -1.63
C GLN A 102 -14.52 -3.99 -0.46
N ASP A 103 -14.04 -3.30 0.58
CA ASP A 103 -14.86 -2.93 1.74
C ASP A 103 -15.96 -1.94 1.35
N ARG A 104 -15.70 -0.99 0.44
CA ARG A 104 -16.70 -0.09 -0.14
C ARG A 104 -17.79 -0.86 -0.87
N LYS A 105 -17.43 -1.75 -1.79
CA LYS A 105 -18.40 -2.59 -2.53
C LYS A 105 -19.26 -3.42 -1.58
N ARG A 106 -18.63 -4.07 -0.60
CA ARG A 106 -19.32 -4.88 0.41
C ARG A 106 -20.30 -4.04 1.23
N ASN A 107 -19.90 -2.83 1.63
CA ASN A 107 -20.75 -1.94 2.40
C ASN A 107 -21.94 -1.45 1.58
N LEU A 108 -21.71 -1.04 0.32
CA LEU A 108 -22.79 -0.64 -0.58
C LEU A 108 -23.80 -1.78 -0.75
N ASN A 109 -23.33 -2.97 -1.12
CA ASN A 109 -24.19 -4.15 -1.30
C ASN A 109 -25.00 -4.52 -0.05
N LYS A 110 -24.47 -4.25 1.14
CA LYS A 110 -25.18 -4.46 2.40
C LYS A 110 -26.38 -3.50 2.55
N TYR A 111 -26.26 -2.25 2.10
CA TYR A 111 -27.31 -1.23 2.25
C TYR A 111 -28.30 -1.17 1.10
N ILE A 112 -28.00 -1.76 -0.07
CA ILE A 112 -28.92 -1.81 -1.21
C ILE A 112 -30.36 -2.22 -0.84
N PRO A 113 -30.62 -3.32 -0.10
CA PRO A 113 -31.99 -3.73 0.19
C PRO A 113 -32.75 -2.71 1.05
N ASP A 114 -32.07 -2.10 2.04
CA ASP A 114 -32.69 -1.11 2.91
C ASP A 114 -33.03 0.17 2.12
N VAL A 115 -32.11 0.61 1.26
CA VAL A 115 -32.30 1.79 0.40
C VAL A 115 -33.41 1.54 -0.62
N ALA A 116 -33.43 0.38 -1.28
CA ALA A 116 -34.46 0.03 -2.26
C ALA A 116 -35.86 0.04 -1.63
N ARG A 117 -35.99 -0.51 -0.41
CA ARG A 117 -37.25 -0.49 0.33
C ARG A 117 -37.69 0.94 0.67
N THR A 118 -36.80 1.75 1.25
CA THR A 118 -37.15 3.13 1.63
C THR A 118 -37.49 3.98 0.41
N ILE A 119 -36.78 3.83 -0.71
CA ILE A 119 -37.11 4.52 -1.97
C ILE A 119 -38.52 4.12 -2.41
N MET A 120 -38.83 2.82 -2.43
CA MET A 120 -40.15 2.33 -2.83
C MET A 120 -41.26 2.84 -1.90
N GLU A 121 -41.06 2.82 -0.58
CA GLU A 121 -42.01 3.36 0.40
C GLU A 121 -42.27 4.85 0.17
N THR A 122 -41.20 5.66 0.03
CA THR A 122 -41.35 7.11 -0.19
C THR A 122 -42.00 7.46 -1.53
N LEU A 123 -41.70 6.71 -2.60
CA LEU A 123 -42.33 6.93 -3.90
C LEU A 123 -43.79 6.47 -3.91
N GLY A 124 -44.12 5.42 -3.18
CA GLY A 124 -45.51 4.98 -2.96
C GLY A 124 -46.32 6.06 -2.25
N GLU A 125 -45.80 6.64 -1.17
CA GLU A 125 -46.45 7.76 -0.47
C GLU A 125 -46.67 8.97 -1.39
N LEU A 126 -45.69 9.31 -2.24
CA LEU A 126 -45.79 10.41 -3.20
C LEU A 126 -46.79 10.13 -4.33
N ALA A 127 -46.96 8.87 -4.73
CA ALA A 127 -47.92 8.48 -5.76
C ALA A 127 -49.36 8.49 -5.24
N ASP A 128 -49.56 8.19 -3.95
CA ASP A 128 -50.85 8.27 -3.27
C ASP A 128 -51.29 9.71 -2.97
N GLU A 129 -50.33 10.63 -2.76
CA GLU A 129 -50.62 12.04 -2.58
C GLU A 129 -51.12 12.70 -3.88
N SER A 130 -52.21 13.49 -3.78
CA SER A 130 -52.74 14.23 -4.92
C SER A 130 -51.70 15.20 -5.49
N PRO A 131 -51.55 15.34 -6.81
CA PRO A 131 -50.46 16.09 -7.40
C PRO A 131 -50.45 17.54 -6.88
N PRO A 132 -49.28 18.06 -6.47
CA PRO A 132 -49.18 19.41 -5.94
C PRO A 132 -49.65 20.42 -6.98
N LYS A 133 -50.38 21.46 -6.54
CA LYS A 133 -50.92 22.53 -7.41
C LYS A 133 -49.86 23.28 -8.25
N ARG A 134 -48.58 23.02 -8.03
CA ARG A 134 -47.44 23.46 -8.83
C ARG A 134 -46.50 22.26 -9.01
N PRO A 135 -46.36 21.71 -10.23
CA PRO A 135 -45.41 20.63 -10.46
C PRO A 135 -43.99 21.18 -10.27
N ARG A 136 -43.22 20.53 -9.39
CA ARG A 136 -41.76 20.69 -9.29
C ARG A 136 -41.01 19.57 -10.03
N PHE A 137 -41.77 18.64 -10.58
CA PHE A 137 -41.31 17.39 -11.18
C PHE A 137 -41.15 17.59 -12.69
N ASP A 138 -40.11 16.99 -13.25
CA ASP A 138 -39.93 16.91 -14.69
C ASP A 138 -40.83 15.82 -15.28
N LYS A 139 -41.03 15.80 -16.60
CA LYS A 139 -41.88 14.78 -17.26
C LYS A 139 -41.45 13.35 -16.95
N GLU A 140 -40.15 13.13 -16.75
CA GLU A 140 -39.57 11.82 -16.43
C GLU A 140 -40.02 11.32 -15.05
N ASP A 141 -40.22 12.23 -14.09
CA ASP A 141 -40.67 11.90 -12.73
C ASP A 141 -42.16 11.49 -12.74
N GLU A 142 -43.00 12.17 -13.54
CA GLU A 142 -44.42 11.80 -13.72
C GLU A 142 -44.55 10.40 -14.33
N GLU A 143 -43.74 10.09 -15.36
CA GLU A 143 -43.70 8.74 -15.96
C GLU A 143 -43.24 7.67 -14.96
N LEU A 144 -42.32 8.01 -14.05
CA LEU A 144 -41.85 7.07 -13.01
C LEU A 144 -42.97 6.75 -12.01
N LEU A 145 -43.71 7.77 -11.56
CA LEU A 145 -44.84 7.60 -10.64
C LEU A 145 -45.97 6.77 -11.28
N GLU A 146 -46.25 6.97 -12.57
CA GLU A 146 -47.20 6.14 -13.31
C GLU A 146 -46.77 4.66 -13.37
N LYS A 147 -45.47 4.40 -13.61
CA LYS A 147 -44.90 3.04 -13.64
C LYS A 147 -44.89 2.35 -12.27
N ILE A 148 -44.87 3.14 -11.20
CA ILE A 148 -44.98 2.64 -9.82
C ILE A 148 -46.45 2.28 -9.52
N ASN A 149 -47.39 3.14 -9.92
CA ASN A 149 -48.83 2.86 -9.80
C ASN A 149 -49.28 1.65 -10.63
N SER A 150 -48.62 1.39 -11.77
CA SER A 150 -48.88 0.21 -12.59
C SER A 150 -48.16 -1.06 -12.11
N GLU A 151 -47.44 -1.01 -10.98
CA GLU A 151 -46.60 -2.10 -10.43
C GLU A 151 -45.50 -2.61 -11.40
N GLU A 152 -45.18 -1.87 -12.46
CA GLU A 152 -44.09 -2.21 -13.38
C GLU A 152 -42.72 -2.04 -12.71
N VAL A 153 -42.61 -1.06 -11.80
CA VAL A 153 -41.41 -0.81 -11.00
C VAL A 153 -41.66 -1.32 -9.58
N THR A 154 -40.84 -2.27 -9.15
CA THR A 154 -40.95 -2.92 -7.83
C THR A 154 -39.68 -2.72 -7.02
N GLU A 155 -39.70 -3.06 -5.73
CA GLU A 155 -38.48 -3.07 -4.90
C GLU A 155 -37.35 -3.90 -5.54
N MET A 156 -37.70 -4.99 -6.24
CA MET A 156 -36.72 -5.83 -6.94
C MET A 156 -36.04 -5.11 -8.10
N THR A 157 -36.78 -4.32 -8.89
CA THR A 157 -36.18 -3.58 -10.01
C THR A 157 -35.22 -2.51 -9.51
N PHE A 158 -35.55 -1.81 -8.42
CA PHE A 158 -34.63 -0.87 -7.77
C PHE A 158 -33.39 -1.57 -7.22
N ARG A 159 -33.56 -2.72 -6.56
CA ARG A 159 -32.45 -3.51 -6.04
C ARG A 159 -31.50 -3.95 -7.14
N ASP A 160 -32.02 -4.46 -8.25
CA ASP A 160 -31.22 -4.94 -9.38
C ASP A 160 -30.49 -3.78 -10.06
N CYS A 161 -31.18 -2.66 -10.30
CA CYS A 161 -30.60 -1.46 -10.89
C CYS A 161 -29.46 -0.89 -10.02
N LEU A 162 -29.67 -0.77 -8.71
CA LEU A 162 -28.65 -0.32 -7.76
C LEU A 162 -27.45 -1.28 -7.71
N THR A 163 -27.71 -2.59 -7.77
CA THR A 163 -26.64 -3.61 -7.78
C THR A 163 -25.80 -3.48 -9.05
N GLN A 164 -26.44 -3.40 -10.22
CA GLN A 164 -25.78 -3.23 -11.50
C GLN A 164 -24.96 -1.93 -11.53
N HIS A 165 -25.50 -0.83 -10.98
CA HIS A 165 -24.77 0.43 -10.90
C HIS A 165 -23.53 0.33 -10.01
N VAL A 166 -23.61 -0.32 -8.84
CA VAL A 166 -22.44 -0.56 -7.98
C VAL A 166 -21.38 -1.40 -8.70
N GLU A 167 -21.79 -2.40 -9.49
CA GLU A 167 -20.87 -3.22 -10.28
C GLU A 167 -20.20 -2.43 -11.42
N GLN A 168 -20.95 -1.58 -12.11
CA GLN A 168 -20.41 -0.69 -13.15
C GLN A 168 -19.35 0.26 -12.59
N VAL A 169 -19.65 0.93 -11.47
CA VAL A 169 -18.71 1.85 -10.82
C VAL A 169 -17.46 1.10 -10.35
N ASP A 170 -17.60 -0.11 -9.80
CA ASP A 170 -16.47 -0.95 -9.39
C ASP A 170 -15.58 -1.33 -10.59
N TYR A 171 -16.20 -1.66 -11.74
CA TYR A 171 -15.48 -1.95 -12.98
C TYR A 171 -14.74 -0.72 -13.52
N GLU A 172 -15.38 0.45 -13.57
CA GLU A 172 -14.75 1.70 -14.01
C GLU A 172 -13.56 2.07 -13.12
N MET A 173 -13.73 1.98 -11.79
CA MET A 173 -12.65 2.23 -10.84
C MET A 173 -11.47 1.24 -11.01
N ALA A 174 -11.76 -0.04 -11.28
CA ALA A 174 -10.74 -1.04 -11.56
C ALA A 174 -9.99 -0.74 -12.86
N LEU A 175 -10.69 -0.29 -13.90
CA LEU A 175 -10.12 0.11 -15.18
C LEU A 175 -9.21 1.33 -15.03
N GLU A 176 -9.68 2.38 -14.35
CA GLU A 176 -8.88 3.57 -14.04
C GLU A 176 -7.61 3.22 -13.25
N TYR A 177 -7.74 2.35 -12.25
CA TYR A 177 -6.60 1.89 -11.48
C TYR A 177 -5.59 1.14 -12.35
N ALA A 178 -6.04 0.26 -13.25
CA ALA A 178 -5.16 -0.45 -14.18
C ALA A 178 -4.45 0.51 -15.16
N MET A 179 -5.16 1.52 -15.65
CA MET A 179 -4.60 2.56 -16.52
C MET A 179 -3.53 3.40 -15.81
N GLN A 180 -3.79 3.83 -14.56
CA GLN A 180 -2.85 4.61 -13.76
C GLN A 180 -1.64 3.79 -13.30
N SER A 181 -1.84 2.52 -13.00
CA SER A 181 -0.76 1.61 -12.55
C SER A 181 0.23 1.27 -13.66
N GLY A 182 -0.11 1.56 -14.93
CA GLY A 182 0.49 0.91 -16.08
C GLY A 182 0.12 -0.58 -16.09
N VAL A 183 -0.37 -1.10 -17.22
CA VAL A 183 -0.60 -2.54 -17.37
C VAL A 183 0.75 -3.25 -17.41
N SER A 184 1.28 -3.53 -16.23
CA SER A 184 2.21 -4.61 -15.99
C SER A 184 1.70 -5.26 -14.72
N GLU A 185 1.10 -6.45 -14.87
CA GLU A 185 1.30 -7.47 -13.85
C GLU A 185 2.81 -7.68 -13.77
N GLU A 186 3.53 -6.79 -13.10
CA GLU A 186 4.90 -7.04 -12.76
C GLU A 186 4.84 -8.36 -11.97
N PRO A 187 5.54 -9.41 -12.42
CA PRO A 187 5.59 -10.65 -11.67
C PRO A 187 5.94 -10.29 -10.22
N ARG A 188 5.49 -11.08 -9.25
CA ARG A 188 5.93 -10.93 -7.85
C ARG A 188 7.44 -11.12 -7.80
N GLU A 189 8.19 -10.07 -8.12
CA GLU A 189 9.64 -10.11 -8.16
C GLU A 189 10.08 -10.28 -6.72
N ALA A 190 10.90 -11.32 -6.51
CA ALA A 190 11.68 -11.42 -5.31
C ALA A 190 12.45 -10.11 -5.18
N ILE A 191 12.18 -9.37 -4.11
CA ILE A 191 12.87 -8.11 -3.84
C ILE A 191 14.27 -8.48 -3.39
N TYR A 192 15.22 -8.35 -4.29
CA TYR A 192 16.63 -8.34 -3.93
C TYR A 192 16.97 -6.92 -3.45
N LEU A 193 17.73 -6.79 -2.36
CA LEU A 193 18.61 -5.62 -2.22
C LEU A 193 19.36 -5.53 -3.54
N ASN A 194 19.22 -4.42 -4.28
CA ASN A 194 19.80 -4.24 -5.62
C ASN A 194 21.00 -5.15 -5.84
N SER A 195 20.87 -6.12 -6.74
CA SER A 195 22.06 -6.80 -7.24
C SER A 195 22.97 -5.71 -7.78
N LEU A 196 24.27 -5.81 -7.47
CA LEU A 196 25.32 -4.96 -8.04
C LEU A 196 25.38 -5.06 -9.58
N GLU A 197 24.58 -5.95 -10.17
CA GLU A 197 24.36 -6.16 -11.60
C GLU A 197 23.37 -5.16 -12.23
N GLY A 198 23.28 -3.93 -11.72
CA GLY A 198 22.97 -2.83 -12.63
C GLY A 198 24.10 -2.76 -13.64
N SER A 199 23.82 -2.83 -14.94
CA SER A 199 24.78 -2.44 -15.98
C SER A 199 24.98 -0.91 -15.90
N TYR A 200 25.68 -0.48 -14.86
CA TYR A 200 26.10 0.91 -14.72
C TYR A 200 26.98 1.24 -15.92
N LYS A 201 26.63 2.29 -16.67
CA LYS A 201 27.55 2.85 -17.68
C LYS A 201 28.70 3.51 -16.93
N PHE A 202 29.72 2.74 -16.56
CA PHE A 202 30.90 3.28 -15.89
C PHE A 202 32.00 3.63 -16.88
N VAL A 203 32.85 4.57 -16.48
CA VAL A 203 34.08 4.91 -17.19
C VAL A 203 35.26 4.48 -16.31
N ASP A 204 36.11 3.61 -16.84
CA ASP A 204 37.33 3.18 -16.18
C ASP A 204 38.49 4.10 -16.56
N PHE A 205 39.11 4.72 -15.56
CA PHE A 205 40.36 5.46 -15.69
C PHE A 205 41.51 4.55 -15.25
N GLN A 206 42.38 4.19 -16.18
CA GLN A 206 43.48 3.27 -15.93
C GLN A 206 44.82 4.02 -15.79
N SER A 207 45.57 3.65 -14.75
CA SER A 207 46.97 4.03 -14.52
C SER A 207 47.78 2.75 -14.27
N PRO A 208 49.09 2.72 -14.57
CA PRO A 208 49.94 1.56 -14.25
C PRO A 208 49.91 1.12 -12.78
N ALA A 209 49.51 2.02 -11.87
CA ALA A 209 49.44 1.76 -10.44
C ALA A 209 48.03 1.51 -9.89
N PHE A 210 46.96 1.89 -10.60
CA PHE A 210 45.58 1.72 -10.12
C PHE A 210 44.54 1.87 -11.24
N VAL A 211 43.34 1.36 -11.00
CA VAL A 211 42.16 1.59 -11.84
C VAL A 211 41.08 2.29 -11.01
N PHE A 212 40.59 3.42 -11.50
CA PHE A 212 39.47 4.15 -10.92
C PHE A 212 38.23 3.92 -11.77
N ARG A 213 37.17 3.37 -11.17
CA ARG A 213 35.89 3.17 -11.84
C ARG A 213 34.92 4.27 -11.43
N PHE A 214 34.55 5.12 -12.38
CA PHE A 214 33.57 6.19 -12.16
C PHE A 214 32.20 5.74 -12.66
N ILE A 215 31.21 5.75 -11.77
CA ILE A 215 29.81 5.48 -12.08
C ILE A 215 29.08 6.84 -12.06
N PRO A 216 28.59 7.35 -13.19
CA PRO A 216 27.86 8.62 -13.27
C PRO A 216 26.49 8.57 -12.61
#